data_AF-G7EJV8-F1
#
_entry.id   AF-G7EJV8-F1
#
_cell.length_a   1.000
_cell.length_b   1.000
_cell.length_c   1.000
_cell.angle_alpha   90.00
_cell.angle_beta   90.00
_cell.angle_gamma   90.00
#
_symmetry.space_group_name_H-M   'P 1'
#
loop_
_entity.id
_entity.type
_entity.pdbx_description
1 polymer ?
#
loop_
_entity_poly.entity_id
_entity_poly.type
_entity_poly.pdbx_seq_one_letter_code
_entity_poly.pdbx_strand_id
1 'polypeptide(L)'
;MVDKNFIATLYNYVQVFIFGKNIKQTSLPYQKLNADHVLVYGDYWKQYHKDVFGYTLSQQDVVGYPELKSLTNENENISAEGVCYITQTLVEDGRLARQILIDFMKELSQSCQEKKLTLTIKLHPRSDLTLYKELAGVVVFEKKRFPISDLYVGHYSSLVAKAAFVTNNILLIDFPGHDIPEYIKSISSHRFNYNEVAEFTEILASKNIKSEKIISENKAKLKNIFGDPSLDSVQNVATYIQGHKC
;
A
#
# COMPACT_ATOMS: atom_id res chain seq x y z
N MET A 1 1.47 -15.83 36.28
CA MET A 1 0.81 -16.30 35.04
C MET A 1 -0.64 -15.88 35.12
N VAL A 2 -1.28 -15.54 33.99
CA VAL A 2 -2.57 -14.85 33.99
C VAL A 2 -3.70 -15.83 34.31
N ASP A 3 -4.28 -15.76 35.52
CA ASP A 3 -5.55 -16.40 35.92
C ASP A 3 -6.75 -15.74 35.22
N LYS A 4 -6.75 -15.71 33.88
CA LYS A 4 -7.92 -15.28 33.10
C LYS A 4 -8.51 -16.48 32.39
N ASN A 5 -9.83 -16.60 32.48
CA ASN A 5 -10.64 -17.52 31.73
C ASN A 5 -10.14 -17.55 30.26
N PHE A 6 -9.61 -18.70 29.85
CA PHE A 6 -9.04 -18.92 28.51
C PHE A 6 -9.98 -18.44 27.40
N ILE A 7 -11.28 -18.66 27.57
CA ILE A 7 -12.32 -18.27 26.61
C ILE A 7 -12.37 -16.74 26.47
N ALA A 8 -12.29 -16.00 27.58
CA ALA A 8 -12.30 -14.54 27.54
C ALA A 8 -11.03 -13.97 26.88
N THR A 9 -9.87 -14.60 27.11
CA THR A 9 -8.61 -14.23 26.45
C THR A 9 -8.68 -14.49 24.95
N LEU A 10 -9.15 -15.68 24.55
CA LEU A 10 -9.35 -16.04 23.15
C LEU A 10 -10.34 -15.10 22.45
N TYR A 11 -11.47 -14.79 23.10
CA TYR A 11 -12.44 -13.84 22.57
C TYR A 11 -11.82 -12.47 22.30
N ASN A 12 -11.07 -11.91 23.26
CA ASN A 12 -10.39 -10.63 23.04
C ASN A 12 -9.33 -10.72 21.95
N TYR A 13 -8.61 -11.85 21.85
CA TYR A 13 -7.64 -12.06 20.78
C TYR A 13 -8.31 -12.03 19.41
N VAL A 14 -9.43 -12.73 19.24
CA VAL A 14 -10.25 -12.69 18.02
C VAL A 14 -10.74 -11.28 17.73
N GLN A 15 -11.26 -10.57 18.73
CA GLN A 15 -11.73 -9.19 18.56
C GLN A 15 -10.62 -8.25 18.05
N VAL A 16 -9.40 -8.37 18.57
CA VAL A 16 -8.28 -7.50 18.18
C VAL A 16 -7.71 -7.89 16.83
N PHE A 17 -7.33 -9.16 16.65
CA PHE A 17 -6.55 -9.59 15.49
C PHE A 17 -7.40 -9.99 14.28
N ILE A 18 -8.67 -10.32 14.47
CA ILE A 18 -9.59 -10.66 13.37
C ILE A 18 -10.53 -9.48 13.07
N PHE A 19 -11.10 -8.86 14.10
CA PHE A 19 -12.07 -7.77 13.92
C PHE A 19 -11.47 -6.36 14.07
N GLY A 20 -10.15 -6.24 14.28
CA GLY A 20 -9.46 -4.95 14.32
C GLY A 20 -9.82 -4.07 15.52
N LYS A 21 -10.37 -4.65 16.59
CA LYS A 21 -10.68 -3.90 17.81
C LYS A 21 -9.39 -3.36 18.43
N ASN A 22 -9.44 -2.12 18.89
CA ASN A 22 -8.32 -1.49 19.58
C ASN A 22 -7.94 -2.30 20.85
N ILE A 23 -6.67 -2.69 20.99
CA ILE A 23 -6.24 -3.58 22.10
C ILE A 23 -6.46 -2.94 23.47
N LYS A 24 -6.39 -1.60 23.54
CA LYS A 24 -6.62 -0.83 24.78
C LYS A 24 -8.07 -0.86 25.24
N GLN A 25 -8.99 -1.25 24.36
CA GLN A 25 -10.41 -1.46 24.65
C GLN A 25 -10.73 -2.92 25.01
N THR A 26 -9.71 -3.73 25.28
CA THR A 26 -9.84 -5.14 25.67
C THR A 26 -9.15 -5.40 27.00
N SER A 27 -9.35 -6.59 27.57
CA SER A 27 -8.67 -7.00 28.79
C SER A 27 -7.32 -7.70 28.54
N LEU A 28 -6.81 -7.69 27.31
CA LEU A 28 -5.50 -8.24 26.99
C LEU A 28 -4.40 -7.41 27.64
N PRO A 29 -3.37 -8.05 28.25
CA PRO A 29 -2.28 -7.33 28.89
C PRO A 29 -1.27 -6.85 27.84
N TYR A 30 -1.65 -5.88 27.01
CA TYR A 30 -0.85 -5.44 25.85
C TYR A 30 0.58 -5.02 26.20
N GLN A 31 0.82 -4.43 27.38
CA GLN A 31 2.18 -4.09 27.84
C GLN A 31 3.11 -5.32 27.98
N LYS A 32 2.54 -6.52 28.18
CA LYS A 32 3.29 -7.78 28.27
C LYS A 32 3.40 -8.51 26.94
N LEU A 33 2.62 -8.08 25.93
CA LEU A 33 2.56 -8.71 24.60
C LEU A 33 3.34 -7.91 23.56
N ASN A 34 3.40 -6.59 23.74
CA ASN A 34 4.13 -5.69 22.87
C ASN A 34 5.64 -5.94 23.02
N ALA A 35 6.36 -5.79 21.91
CA ALA A 35 7.81 -5.65 21.95
C ALA A 35 8.21 -4.40 22.77
N ASP A 36 9.42 -4.38 23.33
CA ASP A 36 9.92 -3.25 24.11
C ASP A 36 9.99 -1.95 23.29
N HIS A 37 10.36 -2.08 22.01
CA HIS A 37 10.41 -1.01 21.02
C HIS A 37 9.82 -1.46 19.68
N VAL A 38 9.33 -0.49 18.89
CA VAL A 38 8.84 -0.71 17.52
C VAL A 38 9.44 0.32 16.56
N LEU A 39 9.84 -0.16 15.38
CA LEU A 39 10.35 0.67 14.30
C LEU A 39 9.20 1.05 13.37
N VAL A 40 9.06 2.35 13.09
CA VAL A 40 7.93 2.88 12.33
C VAL A 40 8.39 3.73 11.14
N TYR A 41 7.52 3.89 10.14
CA TYR A 41 7.90 4.58 8.90
C TYR A 41 7.99 6.10 9.05
N GLY A 42 7.16 6.70 9.91
CA GLY A 42 7.03 8.15 10.08
C GLY A 42 6.26 8.47 11.35
N ASP A 43 6.20 9.76 11.72
CA ASP A 43 5.57 10.20 12.98
C ASP A 43 4.07 9.92 13.05
N TYR A 44 3.37 9.85 11.91
CA TYR A 44 1.98 9.37 11.85
C TYR A 44 1.81 8.02 12.56
N TRP A 45 2.74 7.10 12.32
CA TRP A 45 2.68 5.75 12.87
C TRP A 45 2.96 5.73 14.38
N LYS A 46 3.70 6.70 14.91
CA LYS A 46 3.90 6.82 16.36
C LYS A 46 2.58 7.04 17.09
N GLN A 47 1.79 7.96 16.56
CA GLN A 47 0.48 8.26 17.11
C GLN A 47 -0.47 7.07 16.93
N TYR A 48 -0.49 6.46 15.74
CA TYR A 48 -1.29 5.27 15.47
C TYR A 48 -1.00 4.13 16.46
N HIS A 49 0.27 3.76 16.67
CA HIS A 49 0.62 2.67 17.59
C HIS A 49 0.37 3.01 19.06
N LYS A 50 0.52 4.27 19.45
CA LYS A 50 0.12 4.73 20.78
C LYS A 50 -1.40 4.58 21.01
N ASP A 51 -2.18 4.94 20.00
CA ASP A 51 -3.63 4.97 20.12
C ASP A 51 -4.26 3.59 19.95
N VAL A 52 -3.69 2.71 19.11
CA VAL A 52 -4.22 1.38 18.80
C VAL A 52 -3.58 0.28 19.65
N PHE A 53 -2.27 0.34 19.90
CA PHE A 53 -1.50 -0.73 20.56
C PHE A 53 -0.97 -0.36 21.94
N GLY A 54 -1.10 0.91 22.34
CA GLY A 54 -0.74 1.38 23.68
C GLY A 54 0.76 1.58 23.93
N TYR A 55 1.57 1.66 22.87
CA TYR A 55 2.98 2.09 22.96
C TYR A 55 3.08 3.52 23.47
N THR A 56 4.14 3.85 24.21
CA THR A 56 4.51 5.26 24.45
C THR A 56 5.24 5.83 23.24
N LEU A 57 5.39 7.15 23.15
CA LEU A 57 6.17 7.76 22.06
C LEU A 57 7.67 7.44 22.15
N SER A 58 8.18 7.11 23.34
CA SER A 58 9.59 6.79 23.58
C SER A 58 9.96 5.34 23.25
N GLN A 59 8.96 4.46 23.07
CA GLN A 59 9.14 3.06 22.64
C GLN A 59 9.15 2.92 21.11
N GLN A 60 9.30 4.03 20.39
CA GLN A 60 9.05 4.05 18.95
C GLN A 60 10.09 4.90 18.24
N ASP A 61 10.69 4.33 17.19
CA ASP A 61 11.78 4.95 16.45
C ASP A 61 11.40 5.04 14.97
N VAL A 62 11.53 6.24 14.40
CA VAL A 62 11.25 6.46 12.98
C VAL A 62 12.47 6.00 12.19
N VAL A 63 12.30 4.97 11.37
CA VAL A 63 13.37 4.44 10.51
C VAL A 63 13.17 4.80 9.04
N GLY A 64 11.99 5.27 8.66
CA GLY A 64 11.63 5.53 7.26
C GLY A 64 10.98 4.33 6.59
N TYR A 65 10.56 4.51 5.34
CA TYR A 65 9.84 3.48 4.57
C TYR A 65 10.77 2.76 3.58
N PRO A 66 11.05 1.45 3.77
CA PRO A 66 12.04 0.71 2.97
C PRO A 66 11.77 0.68 1.47
N GLU A 67 10.51 0.68 1.07
CA GLU A 67 10.12 0.66 -0.35
C GLU A 67 10.61 1.90 -1.12
N LEU A 68 10.91 3.02 -0.44
CA LEU A 68 11.37 4.24 -1.10
C LEU A 68 12.82 4.16 -1.58
N LYS A 69 13.66 3.29 -1.00
CA LYS A 69 15.05 3.11 -1.41
C LYS A 69 15.18 2.77 -2.89
N SER A 70 14.22 1.98 -3.38
CA SER A 70 14.16 1.58 -4.78
C SER A 70 13.83 2.74 -5.72
N LEU A 71 13.21 3.83 -5.28
CA LEU A 71 12.97 5.01 -6.14
C LEU A 71 14.25 5.75 -6.50
N THR A 72 15.29 5.66 -5.65
CA THR A 72 16.58 6.30 -5.91
C THR A 72 17.53 5.41 -6.71
N ASN A 73 17.18 4.15 -6.96
CA ASN A 73 17.98 3.21 -7.75
C ASN A 73 17.36 3.00 -9.14
N GLU A 74 18.00 3.53 -10.18
CA GLU A 74 17.52 3.41 -11.56
C GLU A 74 17.39 1.96 -12.03
N ASN A 75 18.20 1.04 -11.49
CA ASN A 75 18.13 -0.39 -11.83
C ASN A 75 16.88 -1.10 -11.28
N GLU A 76 16.21 -0.50 -10.30
CA GLU A 76 15.03 -1.06 -9.64
C GLU A 76 13.71 -0.53 -10.24
N ASN A 77 13.79 0.38 -11.22
CA ASN A 77 12.65 1.00 -11.85
C ASN A 77 12.65 0.77 -13.38
N ILE A 78 11.48 0.91 -14.00
CA ILE A 78 11.34 0.98 -15.46
C ILE A 78 10.45 2.15 -15.85
N SER A 79 10.72 2.80 -16.98
CA SER A 79 9.73 3.69 -17.57
C SER A 79 8.55 2.85 -18.08
N ALA A 80 7.33 3.25 -17.71
CA ALA A 80 6.10 2.61 -18.16
C ALA A 80 5.11 3.70 -18.58
N GLU A 81 5.09 4.01 -19.87
CA GLU A 81 4.14 4.99 -20.42
C GLU A 81 2.70 4.52 -20.22
N GLY A 82 1.79 5.44 -19.87
CA GLY A 82 0.37 5.13 -19.72
C GLY A 82 -0.01 4.77 -18.28
N VAL A 83 -0.56 3.57 -18.09
CA VAL A 83 -1.25 3.14 -16.86
C VAL A 83 -0.52 1.98 -16.20
N CYS A 84 -0.30 2.06 -14.90
CA CYS A 84 0.21 0.96 -14.08
C CYS A 84 -0.83 0.46 -13.08
N TYR A 85 -1.29 -0.78 -13.24
CA TYR A 85 -2.11 -1.45 -12.23
C TYR A 85 -1.21 -2.17 -11.20
N ILE A 86 -1.29 -1.76 -9.94
CA ILE A 86 -0.58 -2.39 -8.82
C ILE A 86 -1.47 -3.47 -8.23
N THR A 87 -1.07 -4.73 -8.43
CA THR A 87 -1.84 -5.89 -7.97
C THR A 87 -1.84 -6.01 -6.44
N GLN A 88 -2.91 -6.62 -5.92
CA GLN A 88 -3.03 -7.06 -4.53
C GLN A 88 -3.49 -8.52 -4.53
N THR A 89 -3.08 -9.31 -3.54
CA THR A 89 -3.39 -10.75 -3.47
C THR A 89 -4.79 -11.09 -2.98
N LEU A 90 -5.79 -10.25 -3.26
CA LEU A 90 -7.12 -10.43 -2.67
C LEU A 90 -7.80 -11.73 -3.11
N VAL A 91 -7.64 -12.12 -4.38
CA VAL A 91 -8.23 -13.37 -4.88
C VAL A 91 -7.43 -14.57 -4.38
N GLU A 92 -6.10 -14.48 -4.41
CA GLU A 92 -5.19 -15.53 -3.96
C GLU A 92 -5.32 -15.80 -2.46
N ASP A 93 -5.66 -14.77 -1.67
CA ASP A 93 -5.94 -14.89 -0.24
C ASP A 93 -7.39 -15.30 0.06
N GLY A 94 -8.22 -15.54 -0.97
CA GLY A 94 -9.64 -15.91 -0.82
C GLY A 94 -10.53 -14.80 -0.26
N ARG A 95 -10.09 -13.55 -0.36
CA ARG A 95 -10.75 -12.35 0.20
C ARG A 95 -11.66 -11.66 -0.80
N LEU A 96 -11.39 -11.82 -2.09
CA LEU A 96 -12.20 -11.30 -3.19
C LEU A 96 -12.64 -12.43 -4.12
N ALA A 97 -13.90 -12.39 -4.55
CA ALA A 97 -14.40 -13.33 -5.54
C ALA A 97 -13.63 -13.17 -6.86
N ARG A 98 -13.11 -14.28 -7.38
CA ARG A 98 -12.27 -14.32 -8.58
C ARG A 98 -12.86 -13.56 -9.77
N GLN A 99 -14.17 -13.74 -10.01
CA GLN A 99 -14.85 -13.13 -11.16
C GLN A 99 -14.84 -11.61 -11.11
N ILE A 100 -14.95 -11.02 -9.91
CA ILE A 100 -14.93 -9.55 -9.72
C ILE A 100 -13.62 -8.96 -10.23
N LEU A 101 -12.48 -9.58 -9.90
CA LEU A 101 -11.18 -9.09 -10.38
C LEU A 101 -11.01 -9.32 -11.88
N ILE A 102 -11.46 -10.46 -12.41
CA ILE A 102 -11.39 -10.75 -13.85
C ILE A 102 -12.18 -9.71 -14.65
N ASP A 103 -13.41 -9.43 -14.24
CA ASP A 103 -14.27 -8.46 -14.92
C ASP A 103 -13.66 -7.06 -14.85
N PHE A 104 -13.20 -6.63 -13.67
CA PHE A 104 -12.50 -5.36 -13.51
C PHE A 104 -11.26 -5.24 -14.43
N MET A 105 -10.43 -6.29 -14.49
CA MET A 105 -9.21 -6.27 -15.31
C MET A 105 -9.51 -6.25 -16.81
N LYS A 106 -10.56 -6.95 -17.25
CA LYS A 106 -11.04 -6.90 -18.64
C LYS A 106 -11.41 -5.48 -19.02
N GLU A 107 -12.30 -4.86 -18.24
CA GLU A 107 -12.75 -3.50 -18.46
C GLU A 107 -11.59 -2.50 -18.43
N LEU A 108 -10.69 -2.58 -17.44
CA LEU A 108 -9.50 -1.71 -17.37
C LEU A 108 -8.61 -1.85 -18.62
N SER A 109 -8.37 -3.08 -19.09
CA SER A 109 -7.56 -3.34 -20.28
C SER A 109 -8.23 -2.82 -21.55
N GLN A 110 -9.56 -2.95 -21.65
CA GLN A 110 -10.34 -2.41 -22.75
C GLN A 110 -10.30 -0.88 -22.77
N SER A 111 -10.52 -0.22 -21.63
CA SER A 111 -10.40 1.24 -21.51
C SER A 111 -9.01 1.74 -21.90
N CYS A 112 -7.94 1.03 -21.51
CA CYS A 112 -6.58 1.35 -21.93
C CYS A 112 -6.42 1.19 -23.46
N GLN A 113 -6.94 0.12 -24.05
CA GLN A 113 -6.90 -0.11 -25.50
C GLN A 113 -7.63 1.01 -26.27
N GLU A 114 -8.83 1.38 -25.86
CA GLU A 114 -9.65 2.42 -26.49
C GLU A 114 -8.93 3.78 -26.49
N LYS A 115 -8.24 4.11 -25.39
CA LYS A 115 -7.45 5.33 -25.24
C LYS A 115 -6.02 5.19 -25.79
N LYS A 116 -5.66 4.04 -26.38
CA LYS A 116 -4.32 3.73 -26.94
C LYS A 116 -3.19 3.87 -25.93
N LEU A 117 -3.45 3.43 -24.69
CA LEU A 117 -2.50 3.43 -23.59
C LEU A 117 -1.93 2.02 -23.36
N THR A 118 -0.68 1.94 -22.93
CA THR A 118 -0.10 0.68 -22.44
C THR A 118 -0.58 0.45 -21.02
N LEU A 119 -1.05 -0.77 -20.73
CA LEU A 119 -1.36 -1.21 -19.37
C LEU A 119 -0.19 -2.05 -18.84
N THR A 120 0.53 -1.51 -17.86
CA THR A 120 1.53 -2.27 -17.11
C THR A 120 0.91 -2.86 -15.85
N ILE A 121 1.04 -4.16 -15.65
CA ILE A 121 0.58 -4.86 -14.45
C ILE A 121 1.79 -5.15 -13.56
N LYS A 122 1.87 -4.44 -12.43
CA LYS A 122 2.88 -4.70 -11.39
C LYS A 122 2.41 -5.87 -10.52
N LEU A 123 2.94 -7.06 -10.84
CA LEU A 123 2.59 -8.32 -10.20
C LEU A 123 3.18 -8.44 -8.78
N HIS A 124 2.40 -9.04 -7.89
CA HIS A 124 2.86 -9.56 -6.61
C HIS A 124 3.60 -10.90 -6.84
N PRO A 125 4.58 -11.29 -5.99
CA PRO A 125 5.26 -12.58 -6.10
C PRO A 125 4.33 -13.80 -6.21
N ARG A 126 3.16 -13.68 -5.55
CA ARG A 126 2.09 -14.69 -5.47
C ARG A 126 0.97 -14.51 -6.50
N SER A 127 1.05 -13.53 -7.40
CA SER A 127 -0.03 -13.27 -8.35
C SER A 127 -0.37 -14.50 -9.19
N ASP A 128 -1.66 -14.81 -9.30
CA ASP A 128 -2.19 -15.84 -10.17
C ASP A 128 -2.36 -15.27 -11.59
N LEU A 129 -1.45 -15.65 -12.50
CA LEU A 129 -1.47 -15.18 -13.89
C LEU A 129 -2.75 -15.56 -14.64
N THR A 130 -3.49 -16.57 -14.17
CA THR A 130 -4.73 -16.98 -14.82
C THR A 130 -5.86 -15.94 -14.67
N LEU A 131 -5.69 -14.93 -13.81
CA LEU A 131 -6.59 -13.77 -13.68
C LEU A 131 -6.49 -12.79 -14.84
N TYR A 132 -5.42 -12.88 -15.65
CA TYR A 132 -5.07 -11.90 -16.69
C TYR A 132 -5.04 -12.50 -18.10
N LYS A 133 -5.74 -13.63 -18.33
CA LYS A 133 -5.70 -14.35 -19.61
C LYS A 133 -6.41 -13.63 -20.75
N GLU A 134 -7.45 -12.87 -20.44
CA GLU A 134 -8.37 -12.29 -21.42
C GLU A 134 -8.30 -10.76 -21.39
N LEU A 135 -7.08 -10.22 -21.52
CA LEU A 135 -6.87 -8.77 -21.56
C LEU A 135 -6.75 -8.27 -22.99
N ALA A 136 -7.25 -7.06 -23.23
CA ALA A 136 -7.19 -6.39 -24.51
C ALA A 136 -6.02 -5.40 -24.60
N GLY A 137 -5.62 -5.05 -25.82
CA GLY A 137 -4.59 -4.04 -26.07
C GLY A 137 -3.16 -4.49 -25.72
N VAL A 138 -2.29 -3.52 -25.44
CA VAL A 138 -0.87 -3.76 -25.10
C VAL A 138 -0.75 -3.87 -23.59
N VAL A 139 -0.44 -5.08 -23.11
CA VAL A 139 -0.27 -5.37 -21.68
C VAL A 139 1.16 -5.83 -21.41
N VAL A 140 1.80 -5.21 -20.41
CA VAL A 140 3.15 -5.55 -19.95
C VAL A 140 3.08 -6.04 -18.50
N PHE A 141 3.68 -7.18 -18.20
CA PHE A 141 3.77 -7.69 -16.84
C PHE A 141 5.15 -7.40 -16.25
N GLU A 142 5.21 -6.76 -15.08
CA GLU A 142 6.47 -6.53 -14.37
C GLU A 142 6.37 -7.08 -12.94
N LYS A 143 7.28 -7.98 -12.60
CA LYS A 143 7.31 -8.69 -11.30
C LYS A 143 8.37 -8.14 -10.36
N LYS A 144 9.54 -7.77 -10.88
CA LYS A 144 10.71 -7.39 -10.08
C LYS A 144 10.79 -5.89 -9.88
N ARG A 145 10.86 -5.14 -10.97
CA ARG A 145 11.07 -3.69 -10.93
C ARG A 145 9.78 -2.93 -10.67
N PHE A 146 9.88 -1.67 -10.29
CA PHE A 146 8.73 -0.81 -10.11
C PHE A 146 8.49 0.05 -11.37
N PRO A 147 7.31 -0.03 -11.99
CA PRO A 147 7.02 0.77 -13.17
C PRO A 147 6.76 2.23 -12.80
N ILE A 148 7.54 3.15 -13.37
CA ILE A 148 7.39 4.60 -13.26
C ILE A 148 6.38 5.05 -14.31
N SER A 149 5.11 5.10 -13.91
CA SER A 149 3.97 5.36 -14.79
C SER A 149 3.26 6.68 -14.53
N ASP A 150 2.53 7.17 -15.52
CA ASP A 150 1.89 8.49 -15.48
C ASP A 150 0.67 8.47 -14.57
N LEU A 151 -0.04 7.33 -14.58
CA LEU A 151 -1.17 7.05 -13.73
C LEU A 151 -1.02 5.66 -13.11
N TYR A 152 -1.36 5.55 -11.82
CA TYR A 152 -1.43 4.27 -11.13
C TYR A 152 -2.86 3.94 -10.74
N VAL A 153 -3.25 2.70 -10.93
CA VAL A 153 -4.50 2.13 -10.45
C VAL A 153 -4.17 1.08 -9.39
N GLY A 154 -4.85 1.12 -8.26
CA GLY A 154 -4.60 0.13 -7.22
C GLY A 154 -5.61 0.16 -6.10
N HIS A 155 -5.21 -0.45 -4.99
CA HIS A 155 -6.01 -0.58 -3.78
C HIS A 155 -5.17 -0.12 -2.58
N TYR A 156 -5.33 -0.74 -1.41
CA TYR A 156 -4.54 -0.45 -0.20
C TYR A 156 -3.15 -1.12 -0.18
N SER A 157 -2.45 -1.18 -1.31
CA SER A 157 -1.08 -1.73 -1.36
C SER A 157 -0.05 -0.72 -0.88
N SER A 158 0.97 -1.21 -0.17
CA SER A 158 2.14 -0.40 0.22
C SER A 158 2.87 0.16 -1.01
N LEU A 159 2.83 -0.53 -2.16
CA LEU A 159 3.38 -0.03 -3.42
C LEU A 159 2.60 1.15 -4.01
N VAL A 160 1.31 1.31 -3.68
CA VAL A 160 0.55 2.52 -4.06
C VAL A 160 1.08 3.73 -3.29
N ALA A 161 1.48 3.55 -2.02
CA ALA A 161 2.18 4.60 -1.28
C ALA A 161 3.51 5.00 -1.94
N LYS A 162 4.25 4.04 -2.50
CA LYS A 162 5.46 4.33 -3.28
C LYS A 162 5.14 5.13 -4.55
N ALA A 163 4.06 4.79 -5.26
CA ALA A 163 3.61 5.54 -6.45
C ALA A 163 3.31 7.02 -6.14
N ALA A 164 2.82 7.32 -4.94
CA ALA A 164 2.48 8.69 -4.54
C ALA A 164 3.70 9.61 -4.43
N PHE A 165 4.91 9.06 -4.32
CA PHE A 165 6.14 9.86 -4.39
C PHE A 165 6.53 10.23 -5.83
N VAL A 166 5.90 9.61 -6.84
CA VAL A 166 6.26 9.75 -8.26
C VAL A 166 5.24 10.62 -9.00
N THR A 167 3.96 10.49 -8.68
CA THR A 167 2.86 11.22 -9.35
C THR A 167 1.70 11.50 -8.39
N ASN A 168 0.86 12.45 -8.76
CA ASN A 168 -0.42 12.72 -8.11
C ASN A 168 -1.58 11.92 -8.73
N ASN A 169 -1.36 11.24 -9.86
CA ASN A 169 -2.41 10.49 -10.55
C ASN A 169 -2.49 9.07 -10.01
N ILE A 170 -3.20 8.93 -8.89
CA ILE A 170 -3.48 7.65 -8.26
C ILE A 170 -4.99 7.44 -8.21
N LEU A 171 -5.47 6.40 -8.89
CA LEU A 171 -6.84 5.92 -8.82
C LEU A 171 -6.91 4.76 -7.84
N LEU A 172 -7.77 4.91 -6.84
CA LEU A 172 -8.08 3.83 -5.91
C LEU A 172 -9.39 3.16 -6.30
N ILE A 173 -9.37 1.83 -6.29
CA ILE A 173 -10.53 1.02 -6.61
C ILE A 173 -11.05 0.34 -5.34
N ASP A 174 -12.30 0.61 -5.01
CA ASP A 174 -13.00 -0.01 -3.90
C ASP A 174 -13.60 -1.35 -4.33
N PHE A 175 -13.07 -2.43 -3.76
CA PHE A 175 -13.66 -3.75 -3.86
C PHE A 175 -14.61 -4.02 -2.70
N PRO A 176 -15.63 -4.87 -2.88
CA PRO A 176 -16.60 -5.16 -1.83
C PRO A 176 -15.91 -5.77 -0.60
N GLY A 177 -16.27 -5.28 0.59
CA GLY A 177 -15.70 -5.77 1.86
C GLY A 177 -14.26 -5.35 2.13
N HIS A 178 -13.73 -4.37 1.38
CA HIS A 178 -12.33 -3.96 1.44
C HIS A 178 -12.16 -2.46 1.63
N ASP A 179 -12.27 -2.03 2.89
CA ASP A 179 -12.01 -0.64 3.26
C ASP A 179 -10.55 -0.25 3.10
N ILE A 180 -10.30 0.74 2.25
CA ILE A 180 -8.97 1.34 2.10
C ILE A 180 -8.66 2.21 3.33
N PRO A 181 -7.50 2.07 3.98
CA PRO A 181 -7.10 2.92 5.09
C PRO A 181 -6.97 4.41 4.71
N GLU A 182 -7.25 5.30 5.65
CA GLU A 182 -7.28 6.75 5.40
C GLU A 182 -5.95 7.32 4.90
N TYR A 183 -4.83 6.80 5.41
CA TYR A 183 -3.50 7.23 4.96
C TYR A 183 -3.24 6.89 3.48
N ILE A 184 -3.89 5.85 2.92
CA ILE A 184 -3.86 5.56 1.48
C ILE A 184 -4.92 6.37 0.72
N LYS A 185 -6.11 6.58 1.29
CA LYS A 185 -7.12 7.45 0.66
C LYS A 185 -6.59 8.86 0.39
N SER A 186 -5.87 9.43 1.36
CA SER A 186 -5.30 10.78 1.29
C SER A 186 -4.24 11.01 0.21
N ILE A 187 -3.73 9.94 -0.42
CA ILE A 187 -2.75 10.01 -1.52
C ILE A 187 -3.37 9.82 -2.90
N SER A 188 -4.65 9.47 -2.97
CA SER A 188 -5.36 9.30 -4.24
C SER A 188 -5.82 10.63 -4.83
N SER A 189 -5.87 10.71 -6.16
CA SER A 189 -6.57 11.80 -6.85
C SER A 189 -8.05 11.50 -7.00
N HIS A 190 -8.40 10.23 -7.22
CA HIS A 190 -9.78 9.78 -7.38
C HIS A 190 -9.97 8.39 -6.80
N ARG A 191 -11.22 8.08 -6.50
CA ARG A 191 -11.64 6.81 -5.93
C ARG A 191 -12.94 6.37 -6.58
N PHE A 192 -13.00 5.11 -6.98
CA PHE A 192 -14.11 4.52 -7.71
C PHE A 192 -14.47 3.17 -7.12
N ASN A 193 -15.74 2.79 -7.19
CA ASN A 193 -16.11 1.39 -7.02
C ASN A 193 -15.63 0.57 -8.22
N TYR A 194 -15.33 -0.70 -8.00
CA TYR A 194 -14.80 -1.59 -9.05
C TYR A 194 -15.69 -1.74 -10.28
N ASN A 195 -16.99 -1.44 -10.18
CA ASN A 195 -17.97 -1.51 -11.24
C ASN A 195 -18.23 -0.16 -11.95
N GLU A 196 -17.55 0.91 -11.56
CA GLU A 196 -17.68 2.27 -12.14
C GLU A 196 -16.62 2.53 -13.22
N VAL A 197 -16.32 1.52 -14.05
CA VAL A 197 -15.18 1.59 -15.00
C VAL A 197 -15.37 2.65 -16.08
N ALA A 198 -16.60 2.89 -16.50
CA ALA A 198 -16.93 3.95 -17.44
C ALA A 198 -16.51 5.34 -16.92
N GLU A 199 -16.61 5.58 -15.61
CA GLU A 199 -16.35 6.89 -15.01
C GLU A 199 -14.86 7.22 -14.97
N PHE A 200 -14.00 6.23 -14.74
CA PHE A 200 -12.56 6.47 -14.70
C PHE A 200 -11.87 6.35 -16.06
N THR A 201 -12.55 5.83 -17.09
CA THR A 201 -12.00 5.69 -18.45
C THR A 201 -11.55 7.04 -19.04
N GLU A 202 -12.29 8.13 -18.76
CA GLU A 202 -11.90 9.47 -19.19
C GLU A 202 -10.65 9.98 -18.46
N ILE A 203 -10.46 9.57 -17.21
CA ILE A 203 -9.30 9.96 -16.41
C ILE A 203 -8.03 9.25 -16.89
N LEU A 204 -8.13 8.04 -17.46
CA LEU A 204 -6.97 7.31 -17.97
C LEU A 204 -6.20 8.10 -19.05
N ALA A 205 -6.90 8.93 -19.83
CA ALA A 205 -6.27 9.77 -20.84
C ALA A 205 -5.62 11.05 -20.27
N SER A 206 -5.88 11.38 -19.01
CA SER A 206 -5.30 12.56 -18.37
C SER A 206 -3.80 12.34 -18.13
N LYS A 207 -2.99 13.02 -18.94
CA LYS A 207 -1.54 13.07 -18.73
C LYS A 207 -1.25 14.11 -17.66
N ASN A 208 -0.75 13.69 -16.49
CA ASN A 208 0.09 14.57 -15.69
C ASN A 208 1.54 14.24 -15.97
N ILE A 209 2.27 15.26 -16.40
CA ILE A 209 3.70 15.15 -16.64
C ILE A 209 4.38 15.03 -15.28
N LYS A 210 5.07 13.91 -15.07
CA LYS A 210 6.01 13.76 -13.95
C LYS A 210 6.96 14.94 -13.98
N SER A 211 6.98 15.75 -12.92
CA SER A 211 7.90 16.88 -12.80
C SER A 211 8.63 16.80 -11.47
N GLU A 212 9.87 17.30 -11.45
CA GLU A 212 10.66 17.41 -10.21
C GLU A 212 9.92 18.18 -9.13
N LYS A 213 9.12 19.17 -9.53
CA LYS A 213 8.25 19.94 -8.63
C LYS A 213 7.22 19.06 -7.93
N ILE A 214 6.45 18.27 -8.69
CA ILE A 214 5.43 17.35 -8.11
C ILE A 214 6.09 16.35 -7.16
N ILE A 215 7.23 15.79 -7.56
CA ILE A 215 7.98 14.84 -6.73
C ILE A 215 8.39 15.51 -5.41
N SER A 216 8.94 16.72 -5.47
CA SER A 216 9.35 17.46 -4.27
C SER A 216 8.17 17.80 -3.34
N GLU A 217 7.04 18.23 -3.90
CA GLU A 217 5.81 18.51 -3.16
C GLU A 217 5.27 17.24 -2.48
N ASN A 218 5.27 16.11 -3.20
CA ASN A 218 4.82 14.84 -2.66
C ASN A 218 5.73 14.32 -1.57
N LYS A 219 7.06 14.47 -1.72
CA LYS A 219 8.01 14.14 -0.65
C LYS A 219 7.69 14.91 0.62
N ALA A 220 7.44 16.22 0.53
CA ALA A 220 7.08 17.03 1.69
C ALA A 220 5.74 16.59 2.31
N LYS A 221 4.71 16.36 1.49
CA LYS A 221 3.37 15.91 1.93
C LYS A 221 3.42 14.57 2.65
N LEU A 222 4.22 13.63 2.13
CA LEU A 222 4.22 12.23 2.57
C LEU A 222 5.24 11.94 3.68
N LYS A 223 6.17 12.86 3.95
CA LYS A 223 7.24 12.69 4.95
C LYS A 223 6.71 12.31 6.33
N ASN A 224 5.59 12.88 6.77
CA ASN A 224 5.00 12.54 8.07
C ASN A 224 4.48 11.10 8.14
N ILE A 225 4.01 10.54 7.02
CA ILE A 225 3.39 9.23 6.95
C ILE A 225 4.42 8.14 6.67
N PHE A 226 5.30 8.35 5.70
CA PHE A 226 6.24 7.32 5.21
C PHE A 226 7.72 7.67 5.46
N GLY A 227 7.99 8.76 6.17
CA GLY A 227 9.35 9.21 6.42
C GLY A 227 9.97 9.89 5.21
N ASP A 228 11.20 10.36 5.40
CA ASP A 228 11.96 11.03 4.35
C ASP A 228 12.57 9.98 3.38
N PRO A 229 12.35 10.07 2.05
CA PRO A 229 12.93 9.14 1.08
C PRO A 229 14.47 9.12 1.06
N SER A 230 15.12 10.16 1.59
CA SER A 230 16.58 10.21 1.71
C SER A 230 17.12 9.36 2.87
N LEU A 231 16.25 8.91 3.78
CA LEU A 231 16.64 8.00 4.85
C LEU A 231 16.91 6.62 4.27
N ASP A 232 18.13 6.12 4.45
CA ASP A 232 18.39 4.69 4.27
C ASP A 232 17.81 3.93 5.46
N SER A 233 16.53 3.58 5.34
CA SER A 233 15.81 2.85 6.39
C SER A 233 16.48 1.53 6.79
N VAL A 234 17.16 0.84 5.86
CA VAL A 234 17.90 -0.38 6.17
C VAL A 234 19.10 -0.05 7.05
N GLN A 235 19.84 1.02 6.72
CA GLN A 235 20.94 1.48 7.55
C GLN A 235 20.46 1.98 8.92
N ASN A 236 19.33 2.70 8.98
CA ASN A 236 18.75 3.17 10.24
C ASN A 236 18.36 2.01 11.15
N VAL A 237 17.73 0.98 10.59
CA VAL A 237 17.42 -0.27 11.31
C VAL A 237 18.71 -0.94 11.79
N ALA A 238 19.73 -1.05 10.95
CA ALA A 238 21.02 -1.65 11.33
C ALA A 238 21.70 -0.87 12.46
N THR A 239 21.76 0.46 12.37
CA THR A 239 22.29 1.36 13.41
C THR A 239 21.49 1.22 14.70
N TYR A 240 20.16 1.15 14.61
CA TYR A 240 19.29 0.94 15.77
C TYR A 240 19.65 -0.36 16.49
N ILE A 241 19.74 -1.48 15.77
CA ILE A 241 20.08 -2.79 16.32
C ILE A 241 21.51 -2.80 16.92
N GLN A 242 22.47 -2.11 16.31
CA GLN A 242 23.83 -2.04 16.84
C GLN A 242 23.93 -1.19 18.13
N GLY A 243 23.16 -0.10 18.21
CA GLY A 243 23.11 0.77 19.38
C GLY A 243 22.30 0.19 20.54
N HIS A 244 21.27 -0.60 20.23
CA HIS A 244 20.45 -1.32 21.19
C HIS A 244 20.89 -2.78 21.18
N LYS A 245 21.99 -3.10 21.86
CA LYS A 245 22.36 -4.49 22.13
C LYS A 245 21.17 -5.17 22.82
N CYS A 246 20.40 -5.97 22.08
CA CYS A 246 19.40 -6.87 22.62
C CYS A 246 20.08 -7.96 23.47
#